data_AF-A0A940Q3W2-F1
#
_entry.id   AF-A0A940Q3W2-F1
#
_cell.length_a   1.000
_cell.length_b   1.000
_cell.length_c   1.000
_cell.angle_alpha   90.00
_cell.angle_beta   90.00
_cell.angle_gamma   90.00
#
_symmetry.space_group_name_H-M   'P 1'
#
loop_
_entity.id
_entity.type
_entity.pdbx_description
1 polymer ?
#
loop_
_entity_poly.entity_id
_entity_poly.type
_entity_poly.pdbx_seq_one_letter_code
_entity_poly.pdbx_strand_id
1 'polypeptide(L)'
;MAQFEIRPMEMEQTAREIDAKINEWQNSVNRLYQYASELDAMWEGDANEAFNKTFGADRPKYNNLTNLMSEYKTAILKAVQEYREAEAMNRKTLSNG
;
A
#
# COMPACT_ATOMS: atom_id res chain seq x y z
N MET A 1 -28.54 -8.88 9.81
CA MET A 1 -28.03 -8.18 8.60
C MET A 1 -26.98 -7.14 8.98
N ALA A 2 -27.21 -6.26 9.97
CA ALA A 2 -26.25 -5.22 10.39
C ALA A 2 -24.79 -5.70 10.65
N GLN A 3 -24.57 -6.85 11.31
CA GLN A 3 -23.21 -7.33 11.60
C GLN A 3 -22.42 -7.77 10.36
N PHE A 4 -23.11 -8.23 9.30
CA PHE A 4 -22.47 -8.62 8.04
C PHE A 4 -22.16 -7.41 7.15
N GLU A 5 -22.89 -6.29 7.27
CA GLU A 5 -22.59 -5.04 6.55
C GLU A 5 -21.50 -4.20 7.25
N ILE A 6 -21.40 -4.28 8.59
CA ILE A 6 -20.34 -3.60 9.36
C ILE A 6 -18.94 -4.11 8.98
N ARG A 7 -18.78 -5.42 8.74
CA ARG A 7 -17.47 -6.02 8.40
C ARG A 7 -16.88 -5.52 7.06
N PRO A 8 -17.62 -5.51 5.94
CA PRO A 8 -17.19 -4.87 4.69
C PRO A 8 -16.78 -3.41 4.87
N MET A 9 -17.51 -2.64 5.69
CA MET A 9 -17.19 -1.23 5.94
C MET A 9 -15.85 -1.07 6.68
N GLU A 10 -15.61 -1.90 7.70
CA GLU A 10 -14.32 -1.94 8.41
C GLU A 10 -13.17 -2.33 7.47
N MET A 11 -13.38 -3.34 6.62
CA MET A 11 -12.39 -3.77 5.62
C MET A 11 -12.08 -2.67 4.58
N GLU A 12 -13.10 -1.96 4.10
CA GLU A 12 -12.90 -0.79 3.22
C GLU A 12 -12.13 0.32 3.92
N GLN A 13 -12.40 0.55 5.21
CA GLN A 13 -11.65 1.52 6.00
C GLN A 13 -10.17 1.12 6.12
N THR A 14 -9.88 -0.14 6.42
CA THR A 14 -8.50 -0.64 6.44
C THR A 14 -7.82 -0.50 5.08
N ALA A 15 -8.51 -0.78 3.97
CA ALA A 15 -7.95 -0.59 2.63
C ALA A 15 -7.61 0.88 2.35
N ARG A 16 -8.43 1.84 2.81
CA ARG A 16 -8.13 3.28 2.70
C ARG A 16 -6.92 3.68 3.55
N GLU A 17 -6.78 3.12 4.74
CA GLU A 17 -5.63 3.38 5.61
C GLU A 17 -4.33 2.85 5.01
N ILE A 18 -4.36 1.65 4.41
CA ILE A 18 -3.22 1.10 3.67
C ILE A 18 -2.84 2.02 2.50
N ASP A 19 -3.83 2.52 1.76
CA ASP A 19 -3.59 3.47 0.66
C ASP A 19 -2.90 4.76 1.13
N ALA A 20 -3.39 5.34 2.23
CA ALA A 20 -2.77 6.52 2.83
C ALA A 20 -1.31 6.23 3.25
N LYS A 21 -1.05 5.07 3.86
CA LYS A 21 0.29 4.66 4.27
C LYS A 21 1.23 4.39 3.09
N ILE A 22 0.72 3.86 1.98
CA ILE A 22 1.48 3.73 0.72
C ILE A 22 1.93 5.12 0.23
N ASN A 23 1.01 6.09 0.20
CA ASN A 23 1.33 7.46 -0.24
C ASN A 23 2.35 8.14 0.68
N GLU A 24 2.19 8.02 2.01
CA GLU A 24 3.15 8.52 3.00
C GLU A 24 4.54 7.89 2.83
N TRP A 25 4.59 6.58 2.58
CA TRP A 25 5.81 5.83 2.35
C TRP A 25 6.55 6.32 1.11
N GLN A 26 5.84 6.41 -0.04
CA GLN A 26 6.43 6.88 -1.29
C GLN A 26 6.97 8.32 -1.17
N ASN A 27 6.23 9.20 -0.50
CA ASN A 27 6.69 10.56 -0.23
C ASN A 27 7.96 10.60 0.61
N SER A 28 8.05 9.74 1.63
CA SER A 28 9.22 9.63 2.49
C SER A 28 10.44 9.10 1.73
N VAL A 29 10.24 8.07 0.90
CA VAL A 29 11.30 7.53 0.02
C VAL A 29 11.78 8.58 -0.96
N ASN A 30 10.88 9.35 -1.59
CA ASN A 30 11.27 10.41 -2.52
C ASN A 30 12.12 11.49 -1.83
N ARG A 31 11.73 11.93 -0.63
CA ARG A 31 12.53 12.89 0.17
C ARG A 31 13.89 12.32 0.56
N LEU A 32 13.93 11.05 0.95
CA LEU A 32 15.15 10.35 1.29
C LEU A 32 16.16 10.35 0.11
N TYR A 33 15.69 10.13 -1.12
CA TYR A 33 16.54 10.23 -2.32
C TYR A 33 16.91 11.67 -2.71
N GLN A 34 16.06 12.65 -2.41
CA GLN A 34 16.42 14.07 -2.58
C GLN A 34 17.58 14.44 -1.67
N TYR A 35 17.52 14.10 -0.38
CA TYR A 35 18.62 14.34 0.56
C TYR A 35 19.90 13.61 0.17
N ALA A 36 19.80 12.36 -0.33
CA ALA A 36 20.97 11.65 -0.83
C ALA A 36 21.63 12.37 -2.02
N SER A 37 20.83 12.93 -2.94
CA SER A 37 21.36 13.74 -4.06
C SER A 37 21.99 15.06 -3.60
N GLU A 38 21.46 15.68 -2.55
CA GLU A 38 22.06 16.89 -1.96
C GLU A 38 23.41 16.56 -1.31
N LEU A 39 23.48 15.46 -0.54
CA LEU A 39 24.72 14.97 0.06
C LEU A 39 25.75 14.57 -0.99
N ASP A 40 25.30 13.96 -2.09
CA ASP A 40 26.15 13.57 -3.21
C ASP A 40 26.91 14.77 -3.79
N ALA A 41 26.22 15.90 -3.96
CA ALA A 41 26.82 17.13 -4.47
C ALA A 41 27.81 17.81 -3.51
N MET A 42 27.83 17.43 -2.23
CA MET A 42 28.63 18.07 -1.18
C MET A 42 29.93 17.35 -0.83
N TRP A 43 30.04 16.06 -1.17
CA TRP A 43 31.18 15.22 -0.78
C TRP A 43 31.69 14.45 -1.99
N GLU A 44 32.90 14.72 -2.47
CA GLU A 44 33.57 13.91 -3.50
C GLU A 44 34.51 12.83 -2.93
N GLY A 45 34.68 11.73 -3.66
CA GLY A 45 35.68 10.67 -3.39
C GLY A 45 35.09 9.28 -3.12
N ASP A 46 35.97 8.30 -2.90
CA ASP A 46 35.62 6.87 -2.80
C ASP A 46 34.52 6.54 -1.78
N ALA A 47 34.46 7.31 -0.69
CA ALA A 47 33.44 7.15 0.35
C ALA A 47 32.03 7.59 -0.12
N ASN A 48 31.94 8.66 -0.90
CA ASN A 48 30.69 9.07 -1.55
C ASN A 48 30.23 7.99 -2.55
N GLU A 49 31.13 7.49 -3.38
CA GLU A 49 30.80 6.47 -4.38
C GLU A 49 30.28 5.19 -3.70
N ALA A 50 30.92 4.75 -2.62
CA ALA A 50 30.49 3.60 -1.84
C ALA A 50 29.11 3.80 -1.18
N PHE A 51 28.85 5.00 -0.65
CA PHE A 51 27.54 5.37 -0.10
C PHE A 51 26.46 5.30 -1.18
N ASN A 52 26.64 6.02 -2.29
CA ASN A 52 25.67 6.10 -3.38
C ASN A 52 25.37 4.74 -4.01
N LYS A 53 26.39 3.90 -4.17
CA LYS A 53 26.22 2.53 -4.65
C LYS A 53 25.32 1.71 -3.72
N THR A 54 25.59 1.77 -2.43
CA THR A 54 24.83 1.00 -1.42
C THR A 54 23.41 1.54 -1.30
N PHE A 55 23.25 2.85 -1.25
CA PHE A 55 21.97 3.53 -1.11
C PHE A 55 21.08 3.40 -2.36
N GLY A 56 21.68 3.45 -3.56
CA GLY A 56 20.99 3.19 -4.82
C GLY A 56 20.46 1.76 -4.91
N ALA A 57 21.18 0.78 -4.35
CA ALA A 57 20.77 -0.63 -4.32
C ALA A 57 19.53 -0.89 -3.45
N ASP A 58 19.16 0.03 -2.55
CA ASP A 58 17.97 -0.10 -1.71
C ASP A 58 16.68 0.36 -2.40
N ARG A 59 16.78 1.14 -3.49
CA ARG A 59 15.60 1.69 -4.20
C ARG A 59 14.60 0.62 -4.64
N PRO A 60 15.04 -0.51 -5.23
CA PRO A 60 14.13 -1.59 -5.59
C PRO A 60 13.41 -2.19 -4.39
N LYS A 61 14.04 -2.22 -3.20
CA LYS A 61 13.40 -2.77 -1.98
C LYS A 61 12.22 -1.91 -1.54
N TYR A 62 12.36 -0.59 -1.63
CA TYR A 62 11.28 0.34 -1.30
C TYR A 62 10.10 0.26 -2.28
N ASN A 63 10.40 0.07 -3.57
CA ASN A 63 9.37 -0.19 -4.59
C ASN A 63 8.66 -1.52 -4.34
N ASN A 64 9.40 -2.58 -3.98
CA ASN A 64 8.82 -3.89 -3.67
C ASN A 64 7.86 -3.82 -2.47
N LEU A 65 8.20 -3.08 -1.42
CA LEU A 65 7.30 -2.88 -0.28
C LEU A 65 6.00 -2.16 -0.70
N THR A 66 6.12 -1.15 -1.56
CA THR A 66 4.97 -0.41 -2.12
C THR A 66 4.04 -1.34 -2.89
N ASN A 67 4.61 -2.20 -3.74
CA ASN A 67 3.85 -3.18 -4.53
C ASN A 67 3.14 -4.17 -3.61
N LEU A 68 3.85 -4.73 -2.62
CA LEU A 68 3.29 -5.68 -1.67
C LEU A 68 2.11 -5.06 -0.88
N MET A 69 2.24 -3.84 -0.38
CA MET A 69 1.13 -3.16 0.31
C MET A 69 -0.07 -2.92 -0.62
N SER A 70 0.19 -2.63 -1.90
CA SER A 70 -0.85 -2.45 -2.91
C SER A 70 -1.58 -3.76 -3.24
N GLU A 71 -0.87 -4.88 -3.25
CA GLU A 71 -1.46 -6.22 -3.41
C GLU A 71 -2.37 -6.56 -2.22
N TYR A 72 -1.93 -6.30 -0.99
CA TYR A 72 -2.78 -6.49 0.19
C TYR A 72 -4.05 -5.63 0.15
N LYS A 73 -3.93 -4.35 -0.23
CA LYS A 73 -5.09 -3.47 -0.43
C LYS A 73 -6.08 -4.07 -1.42
N THR A 74 -5.58 -4.53 -2.57
CA THR A 74 -6.39 -5.14 -3.63
C THR A 74 -7.09 -6.40 -3.15
N ALA A 75 -6.40 -7.26 -2.39
CA ALA A 75 -6.99 -8.48 -1.83
C ALA A 75 -8.12 -8.17 -0.84
N ILE A 76 -7.97 -7.15 0.01
CA ILE A 76 -9.02 -6.72 0.95
C ILE A 76 -10.25 -6.22 0.20
N LEU A 77 -10.07 -5.37 -0.82
CA LEU A 77 -11.17 -4.85 -1.64
C LEU A 77 -11.89 -5.95 -2.42
N LYS A 78 -11.16 -6.96 -2.89
CA LYS A 78 -11.75 -8.13 -3.53
C LYS A 78 -12.64 -8.91 -2.56
N ALA A 79 -12.14 -9.16 -1.34
CA ALA A 79 -12.93 -9.85 -0.32
C ALA A 79 -14.21 -9.07 0.04
N VAL A 80 -14.14 -7.74 0.16
CA VAL A 80 -15.31 -6.87 0.36
C VAL A 80 -16.37 -7.08 -0.72
N GLN A 81 -15.93 -7.13 -1.99
CA GLN A 81 -16.83 -7.33 -3.12
C GLN A 81 -17.52 -8.70 -3.06
N GLU A 82 -16.77 -9.77 -2.79
CA GLU A 82 -17.30 -11.12 -2.64
C GLU A 82 -18.35 -11.21 -1.50
N TYR A 83 -18.10 -10.53 -0.37
CA TYR A 83 -19.09 -10.45 0.73
C TYR A 83 -20.39 -9.76 0.30
N ARG A 84 -20.30 -8.64 -0.43
CA ARG A 84 -21.48 -7.90 -0.90
C ARG A 84 -22.30 -8.71 -1.91
N GLU A 85 -21.64 -9.43 -2.80
CA GLU A 85 -22.30 -10.30 -3.77
C GLU A 85 -23.05 -11.45 -3.09
N ALA A 86 -22.40 -12.12 -2.13
CA ALA A 86 -23.02 -13.18 -1.34
C ALA A 86 -24.27 -12.68 -0.59
N GLU A 87 -24.20 -11.48 -0.01
CA GLU A 87 -25.34 -10.87 0.68
C GLU A 87 -26.48 -10.52 -0.28
N ALA A 88 -26.17 -9.96 -1.45
CA ALA A 88 -27.16 -9.66 -2.48
C ALA A 88 -27.88 -10.92 -2.97
N MET A 89 -27.17 -12.04 -3.12
CA MET A 89 -27.78 -13.33 -3.46
C MET A 89 -28.69 -13.83 -2.34
N ASN A 90 -28.24 -13.81 -1.09
CA ASN A 90 -29.05 -14.25 0.05
C ASN A 90 -30.35 -13.44 0.19
N ARG A 91 -30.30 -12.12 -0.01
CA ARG A 91 -31.49 -11.25 -0.02
C ARG A 91 -32.48 -11.63 -1.13
N LYS A 92 -32.00 -11.94 -2.33
CA LYS A 92 -32.85 -12.37 -3.45
C LYS A 92 -33.55 -13.71 -3.16
N THR A 93 -32.83 -14.67 -2.58
CA THR A 93 -33.42 -15.97 -2.24
C THR A 93 -34.47 -15.86 -1.14
N LEU A 94 -34.23 -15.03 -0.12
CA LEU A 94 -35.18 -14.78 0.98
C LEU A 94 -36.41 -13.97 0.55
N SER A 95 -36.29 -13.14 -0.49
CA SER A 95 -37.42 -12.36 -1.02
C SER A 95 -38.33 -13.16 -1.97
N ASN A 96 -37.87 -14.34 -2.42
CA ASN A 96 -38.56 -15.17 -3.42
C ASN A 96 -39.14 -16.47 -2.83
N GLY A 97 -39.08 -16.66 -1.50
CA GLY A 97 -39.69 -17.78 -0.78
C GLY A 97 -40.68 -17.27 0.26
#